data_AF-A0AAD6EI01-F1
#
_entry.id   AF-A0AAD6EI01-F1
#
_cell.length_a   1.000
_cell.length_b   1.000
_cell.length_c   1.000
_cell.angle_alpha   90.00
_cell.angle_beta   90.00
_cell.angle_gamma   90.00
#
_symmetry.space_group_name_H-M   'P 1'
#
loop_
_entity.id
_entity.type
_entity.pdbx_description
1 polymer ?
#
loop_
_entity_poly.entity_id
_entity_poly.type
_entity_poly.pdbx_seq_one_letter_code
_entity_poly.pdbx_strand_id
1 'polypeptide(L)'
;MPHGMIQKTQVNPLAACLLGSNVEQEENHVILDSWVKIKPQNVESRGNEVAKDLVQTHKVFNEALRTAFKILPYQGMISFDSSAEWLSYIDARDHLLKTMQKTLQDILHAHDSRLSPTGPEQ
;
A
#
# COMPACT_ATOMS: atom_id res chain seq x y z
N MET A 1 10.96 -26.24 -20.23
CA MET A 1 10.60 -25.10 -19.34
C MET A 1 9.86 -24.06 -20.16
N PRO A 2 8.53 -23.89 -20.01
CA PRO A 2 7.83 -22.86 -20.77
C PRO A 2 8.34 -21.49 -20.30
N HIS A 3 8.90 -20.73 -21.24
CA HIS A 3 9.41 -19.39 -21.00
C HIS A 3 8.23 -18.42 -20.85
N GLY A 4 8.19 -17.70 -19.73
CA GLY A 4 7.50 -16.41 -19.59
C GLY A 4 5.97 -16.45 -19.67
N MET A 5 5.30 -17.16 -18.76
CA MET A 5 3.89 -16.82 -18.50
C MET A 5 3.85 -15.43 -17.86
N ILE A 6 3.25 -14.45 -18.53
CA ILE A 6 2.92 -13.15 -17.95
C ILE A 6 1.97 -13.42 -16.77
N GLN A 7 2.48 -13.31 -15.56
CA GLN A 7 1.68 -13.46 -14.36
C GLN A 7 0.79 -12.22 -14.23
N LYS A 8 -0.52 -12.42 -14.37
CA LYS A 8 -1.52 -11.36 -14.18
C LYS A 8 -2.14 -11.53 -12.81
N THR A 9 -2.08 -10.48 -11.99
CA THR A 9 -2.74 -10.42 -10.69
C THR A 9 -3.86 -9.40 -10.78
N GLN A 10 -5.07 -9.79 -10.38
CA GLN A 10 -6.15 -8.81 -10.21
C GLN A 10 -5.86 -7.98 -8.97
N VAL A 11 -5.94 -6.66 -9.11
CA VAL A 11 -5.65 -5.71 -8.04
C VAL A 11 -6.89 -4.85 -7.80
N ASN A 12 -7.23 -4.64 -6.53
CA ASN A 12 -8.30 -3.73 -6.15
C ASN A 12 -7.94 -2.30 -6.60
N PRO A 13 -8.86 -1.56 -7.27
CA PRO A 13 -8.62 -0.17 -7.67
C PRO A 13 -8.14 0.74 -6.53
N LEU A 14 -8.60 0.52 -5.29
CA LEU A 14 -8.14 1.27 -4.11
C LEU A 14 -6.68 0.98 -3.77
N ALA A 15 -6.22 -0.27 -3.97
CA ALA A 15 -4.81 -0.62 -3.80
C ALA A 15 -3.92 0.11 -4.79
N ALA A 16 -4.37 0.16 -6.04
CA ALA A 16 -3.68 0.88 -7.11
C ALA A 16 -3.64 2.39 -6.81
N CYS A 17 -4.70 2.97 -6.25
CA CYS A 17 -4.69 4.36 -5.80
C CYS A 17 -3.75 4.59 -4.59
N LEU A 18 -3.68 3.69 -3.61
CA LEU A 18 -2.83 3.89 -2.43
C LEU A 18 -1.33 3.76 -2.75
N LEU A 19 -0.97 2.83 -3.65
CA LEU A 19 0.41 2.47 -3.97
C LEU A 19 0.91 3.04 -5.31
N GLY A 20 0.02 3.66 -6.08
CA GLY A 20 0.35 4.29 -7.36
C GLY A 20 1.28 5.49 -7.21
N SER A 21 1.91 5.88 -8.32
CA SER A 21 2.92 6.95 -8.29
C SER A 21 2.27 8.32 -8.11
N ASN A 22 1.24 8.62 -8.90
CA ASN A 22 0.52 9.88 -8.84
C ASN A 22 -0.98 9.64 -8.71
N VAL A 23 -1.62 10.31 -7.75
CA VAL A 23 -3.06 10.24 -7.56
C VAL A 23 -3.63 11.63 -7.40
N GLU A 24 -4.58 11.94 -8.28
CA GLU A 24 -5.23 13.24 -8.38
C GLU A 24 -6.75 13.10 -8.28
N GLN A 25 -7.42 14.21 -7.98
CA GLN A 25 -8.87 14.28 -7.92
C GLN A 25 -9.41 15.05 -9.12
N GLU A 26 -10.42 14.50 -9.78
CA GLU A 26 -11.20 15.17 -10.81
C GLU A 26 -12.69 15.00 -10.47
N GLU A 27 -13.31 16.04 -9.93
CA GLU A 27 -14.68 15.97 -9.38
C GLU A 27 -14.83 14.83 -8.35
N ASN A 28 -15.76 13.90 -8.59
CA ASN A 28 -15.95 12.68 -7.79
C ASN A 28 -15.17 11.47 -8.30
N HIS A 29 -14.12 11.69 -9.10
CA HIS A 29 -13.23 10.65 -9.59
C HIS A 29 -11.83 10.79 -9.00
N VAL A 30 -11.16 9.66 -8.94
CA VAL A 30 -9.74 9.54 -8.62
C VAL A 30 -9.01 9.18 -9.91
N ILE A 31 -7.98 9.96 -10.23
CA ILE A 31 -7.14 9.76 -11.41
C ILE A 31 -5.81 9.20 -10.94
N LEU A 32 -5.50 7.97 -11.36
CA LEU A 32 -4.25 7.29 -11.09
C LEU A 32 -3.32 7.41 -12.32
N ASP A 33 -2.10 7.88 -12.08
CA ASP A 33 -1.01 8.08 -13.05
C ASP A 33 -1.43 8.87 -14.32
N SER A 34 -2.48 9.69 -14.21
CA SER A 34 -3.04 10.49 -15.32
C SER A 34 -3.70 9.67 -16.44
N TRP A 35 -3.92 8.35 -16.28
CA TRP A 35 -4.55 7.52 -17.31
C TRP A 35 -5.65 6.56 -16.80
N VAL A 36 -5.69 6.25 -15.51
CA VAL A 36 -6.76 5.41 -14.93
C VAL A 36 -7.76 6.27 -14.17
N LYS A 37 -9.02 6.29 -14.61
CA LYS A 37 -10.11 7.04 -13.95
C LYS A 37 -10.98 6.08 -13.14
N ILE A 38 -11.00 6.26 -11.82
CA ILE A 38 -11.75 5.43 -10.87
C ILE A 38 -12.85 6.28 -10.25
N LYS A 39 -14.08 5.82 -10.35
CA LYS A 39 -15.22 6.41 -9.64
C LYS A 39 -15.47 5.62 -8.36
N PRO A 40 -15.24 6.20 -7.16
CA PRO A 40 -15.62 5.54 -5.92
C PRO A 40 -17.12 5.27 -5.93
N GLN A 41 -17.52 4.02 -5.77
CA GLN A 41 -18.93 3.69 -5.58
C GLN A 41 -19.34 4.20 -4.21
N ASN A 42 -20.37 5.02 -4.15
CA ASN A 42 -20.88 5.50 -2.87
C ASN A 42 -22.36 5.22 -2.73
N VAL A 43 -22.73 4.74 -1.55
CA VAL A 43 -24.08 4.32 -1.17
C VAL A 43 -25.02 5.52 -1.04
N GLU A 44 -24.51 6.75 -0.82
CA GLU A 44 -25.35 7.93 -0.59
C GLU A 44 -24.68 9.24 -1.04
N SER A 45 -24.41 9.43 -2.34
CA SER A 45 -24.00 10.73 -2.95
C SER A 45 -22.67 11.38 -2.52
N ARG A 46 -21.91 10.84 -1.55
CA ARG A 46 -20.65 11.42 -1.04
C ARG A 46 -19.39 11.15 -1.88
N GLY A 47 -19.53 10.85 -3.18
CA GLY A 47 -18.40 10.40 -4.01
C GLY A 47 -17.21 11.37 -4.05
N ASN A 48 -17.48 12.67 -3.98
CA ASN A 48 -16.48 13.74 -3.94
C ASN A 48 -15.62 13.72 -2.65
N GLU A 49 -16.25 13.46 -1.50
CA GLU A 49 -15.56 13.37 -0.21
C GLU A 49 -14.66 12.14 -0.18
N VAL A 50 -15.15 10.99 -0.64
CA VAL A 50 -14.35 9.76 -0.70
C VAL A 50 -13.17 9.89 -1.66
N ALA A 51 -13.35 10.53 -2.82
CA ALA A 51 -12.25 10.80 -3.75
C ALA A 51 -11.18 11.69 -3.07
N LYS A 52 -11.61 12.76 -2.42
CA LYS A 52 -10.73 13.69 -1.68
C LYS A 52 -9.97 12.99 -0.55
N ASP A 53 -10.66 12.19 0.25
CA ASP A 53 -10.07 11.45 1.36
C ASP A 53 -9.03 10.43 0.87
N LEU A 54 -9.28 9.78 -0.27
CA LEU A 54 -8.33 8.85 -0.87
C LEU A 54 -7.06 9.57 -1.34
N VAL A 55 -7.19 10.72 -2.03
CA VAL A 55 -6.02 11.53 -2.44
C VAL A 55 -5.23 12.01 -1.21
N GLN A 56 -5.91 12.46 -0.16
CA GLN A 56 -5.25 12.91 1.06
C GLN A 56 -4.52 11.75 1.75
N THR A 57 -5.15 10.58 1.82
CA THR A 57 -4.55 9.37 2.39
C THR A 57 -3.31 8.95 1.61
N HIS A 58 -3.35 8.95 0.27
CA HIS A 58 -2.18 8.66 -0.58
C HIS A 58 -1.01 9.60 -0.28
N LYS A 59 -1.27 10.92 -0.15
CA LYS A 59 -0.24 11.91 0.16
C LYS A 59 0.42 11.67 1.52
N VAL A 60 -0.39 11.55 2.57
CA VAL A 60 0.10 11.35 3.94
C VAL A 60 0.86 10.02 4.04
N PHE A 61 0.34 8.96 3.42
CA PHE A 61 1.00 7.67 3.38
C PHE A 61 2.37 7.77 2.72
N ASN A 62 2.46 8.33 1.51
CA ASN A 62 3.73 8.49 0.80
C ASN A 62 4.73 9.40 1.53
N GLU A 63 4.26 10.44 2.22
CA GLU A 63 5.11 11.27 3.06
C GLU A 63 5.65 10.50 4.27
N ALA A 64 4.81 9.68 4.91
CA ALA A 64 5.23 8.79 5.99
C ALA A 64 6.27 7.76 5.50
N LEU A 65 6.06 7.15 4.32
CA LEU A 65 7.03 6.27 3.68
C LEU A 65 8.38 6.99 3.48
N ARG A 66 8.35 8.15 2.83
CA ARG A 66 9.55 8.96 2.56
C ARG A 66 10.28 9.32 3.84
N THR A 67 9.54 9.72 4.87
CA THR A 67 10.11 10.09 6.17
C THR A 67 10.73 8.89 6.86
N ALA A 68 10.04 7.75 6.90
CA ALA A 68 10.55 6.52 7.50
C ALA A 68 11.86 6.07 6.82
N PHE A 69 11.92 6.07 5.49
CA PHE A 69 13.13 5.74 4.74
C PHE A 69 14.22 6.82 4.79
N LYS A 70 13.87 8.08 5.07
CA LYS A 70 14.85 9.15 5.31
C LYS A 70 15.47 9.03 6.71
N ILE A 71 14.70 8.61 7.71
CA ILE A 71 15.17 8.39 9.09
C ILE A 71 15.96 7.08 9.20
N LEU A 72 15.54 6.04 8.46
CA LEU A 72 16.22 4.75 8.38
C LEU A 72 16.75 4.50 6.94
N PRO A 73 17.64 5.36 6.42
CA PRO A 73 18.23 5.14 5.10
C PRO A 73 19.14 3.92 5.19
N TYR A 74 19.15 3.04 4.19
CA TYR A 74 20.01 1.86 4.22
C TYR A 74 21.47 2.28 4.42
N GLN A 75 22.03 1.90 5.56
CA GLN A 75 23.40 2.23 5.94
C GLN A 75 24.24 0.96 6.01
N GLY A 76 25.44 1.03 5.44
CA GLY A 76 26.43 -0.02 5.57
C GLY A 76 27.00 -0.07 6.99
N MET A 77 27.63 -1.18 7.36
CA MET A 77 28.24 -1.38 8.69
C MET A 77 29.20 -0.25 9.10
N ILE A 78 29.86 0.41 8.13
CA ILE A 78 30.80 1.52 8.34
C ILE A 78 30.14 2.73 9.04
N SER A 79 28.81 2.84 9.00
CA SER A 79 28.07 3.92 9.64
C SER A 79 27.78 3.70 11.13
N PHE A 80 28.22 2.59 11.72
CA PHE A 80 27.88 2.17 13.09
C PHE A 80 29.14 1.93 13.93
N ASP A 81 29.05 2.23 15.22
CA ASP A 81 30.19 2.09 16.15
C ASP A 81 30.45 0.61 16.50
N SER A 82 29.49 -0.27 16.23
CA SER A 82 29.64 -1.71 16.47
C SER A 82 28.79 -2.58 15.54
N SER A 83 29.20 -3.85 15.38
CA SER A 83 28.42 -4.86 14.66
C SER A 83 27.05 -5.10 15.30
N ALA A 84 26.94 -4.99 16.63
CA ALA A 84 25.68 -5.20 17.35
C ALA A 84 24.66 -4.09 17.04
N GLU A 85 25.12 -2.84 16.98
CA GLU A 85 24.31 -1.69 16.60
C GLU A 85 23.84 -1.79 15.14
N TRP A 86 24.74 -2.18 14.23
CA TRP A 86 24.38 -2.42 12.83
C TRP A 86 23.32 -3.52 12.69
N LEU A 87 23.48 -4.66 13.37
CA LEU A 87 22.49 -5.74 13.36
C LEU A 87 21.14 -5.28 13.90
N SER A 88 21.13 -4.53 15.03
CA SER A 88 19.90 -3.97 15.59
C SER A 88 19.20 -2.99 14.63
N TYR A 89 19.98 -2.18 13.90
CA TYR A 89 19.47 -1.30 12.86
C TYR A 89 18.83 -2.09 11.70
N ILE A 90 19.50 -3.15 11.22
CA ILE A 90 18.97 -4.03 10.16
C ILE A 90 17.66 -4.69 10.62
N ASP A 91 17.61 -5.19 11.85
CA ASP A 91 16.41 -5.81 12.42
C ASP A 91 15.26 -4.81 12.55
N ALA A 92 15.53 -3.58 13.01
CA ALA A 92 14.51 -2.54 13.11
C ALA A 92 13.94 -2.15 11.73
N ARG A 93 14.82 -2.07 10.71
CA ARG A 93 14.42 -1.79 9.33
C ARG A 93 13.58 -2.93 8.74
N ASP A 94 13.94 -4.19 9.00
CA ASP A 94 13.17 -5.35 8.56
C ASP A 94 11.78 -5.39 9.23
N HIS A 95 11.71 -5.15 10.55
CA HIS A 95 10.44 -5.05 11.27
C HIS A 95 9.54 -3.93 10.73
N LEU A 96 10.11 -2.77 10.42
CA LEU A 96 9.37 -1.66 9.81
C LEU A 96 8.80 -2.09 8.46
N LEU A 97 9.61 -2.67 7.58
CA LEU A 97 9.17 -3.15 6.26
C LEU A 97 8.06 -4.20 6.37
N LYS A 98 8.23 -5.20 7.25
CA LYS A 98 7.23 -6.24 7.50
C LYS A 98 5.92 -5.66 8.03
N THR A 99 6.00 -4.70 8.96
CA THR A 99 4.84 -4.00 9.51
C THR A 99 4.10 -3.27 8.41
N MET A 100 4.81 -2.51 7.57
CA MET A 100 4.20 -1.76 6.47
C MET A 100 3.55 -2.70 5.44
N GLN A 101 4.23 -3.79 5.08
CA GLN A 101 3.68 -4.80 4.19
C GLN A 101 2.40 -5.43 4.78
N LYS A 102 2.41 -5.78 6.07
CA LYS A 102 1.27 -6.38 6.75
C LYS A 102 0.10 -5.40 6.85
N THR A 103 0.35 -4.16 7.26
CA THR A 103 -0.67 -3.11 7.31
C THR A 103 -1.30 -2.86 5.94
N LEU A 104 -0.50 -2.82 4.87
CA LEU A 104 -1.02 -2.71 3.52
C LEU A 104 -1.89 -3.91 3.15
N GLN A 105 -1.41 -5.13 3.37
CA GLN A 105 -2.22 -6.33 3.12
C GLN A 105 -3.54 -6.31 3.89
N ASP A 106 -3.51 -5.91 5.15
CA ASP A 106 -4.70 -5.83 5.99
C ASP A 106 -5.70 -4.79 5.47
N ILE A 107 -5.23 -3.61 5.04
CA ILE A 107 -6.08 -2.58 4.42
C ILE A 107 -6.70 -3.10 3.12
N LEU A 108 -5.92 -3.81 2.29
CA LEU A 108 -6.40 -4.31 1.00
C LEU A 108 -7.39 -5.46 1.13
N HIS A 109 -7.23 -6.30 2.15
CA HIS A 109 -8.08 -7.47 2.40
C HIS A 109 -9.18 -7.24 3.43
N ALA A 110 -9.25 -6.06 4.08
CA ALA A 110 -10.25 -5.74 5.10
C ALA A 110 -11.70 -5.92 4.63
N HIS A 111 -11.95 -5.84 3.31
CA HIS A 111 -13.26 -5.98 2.70
C HIS A 111 -13.40 -7.22 1.80
N ASP A 112 -12.41 -8.11 1.75
CA ASP A 112 -12.52 -9.41 1.08
C ASP A 112 -13.37 -10.36 1.93
N SER A 113 -14.67 -10.11 2.01
CA SER A 113 -15.68 -11.01 2.60
C SER A 113 -15.99 -12.21 1.68
N ARG A 114 -14.95 -12.80 1.07
CA ARG A 114 -15.03 -14.07 0.32
C ARG A 114 -13.90 -15.03 0.69
N LEU A 115 -13.74 -15.28 1.98
CA LEU A 115 -13.44 -16.63 2.46
C LEU A 115 -14.51 -16.96 3.50
N SER A 116 -15.68 -17.39 3.02
CA SER A 116 -16.57 -18.18 3.87
C SER A 116 -15.73 -19.32 4.45
N PRO A 117 -15.75 -19.56 5.78
CA PRO A 117 -15.36 -20.86 6.25
C PRO A 117 -16.32 -21.83 5.55
N THR A 118 -15.78 -22.73 4.73
CA THR A 118 -16.49 -23.96 4.37
C THR A 118 -16.96 -24.55 5.68
N GLY A 119 -18.26 -24.42 5.94
CA GLY A 119 -18.91 -25.14 7.01
C GLY A 119 -18.64 -26.63 6.79
N PRO A 120 -18.47 -27.43 7.84
CA PRO A 120 -18.41 -28.86 7.66
C PRO A 120 -19.74 -29.30 7.03
N GLU A 121 -19.65 -29.97 5.88
CA GLU A 121 -20.67 -30.94 5.51
C GLU A 121 -20.67 -32.03 6.60
N GLN A 122 -21.67 -31.99 7.48
CA GLN A 122 -22.43 -33.14 8.01
C GLN A 122 -23.42 -32.70 9.09
#